data_AF-A0A9P6ALY2-F1
#
_entry.id   AF-A0A9P6ALY2-F1
#
_cell.length_a   1.000
_cell.length_b   1.000
_cell.length_c   1.000
_cell.angle_alpha   90.00
_cell.angle_beta   90.00
_cell.angle_gamma   90.00
#
_symmetry.space_group_name_H-M   'P 1'
#
loop_
_entity.id
_entity.type
_entity.pdbx_description
1 polymer ?
#
loop_
_entity_poly.entity_id
_entity_poly.type
_entity_poly.pdbx_seq_one_letter_code
_entity_poly.pdbx_strand_id
1 'polypeptide(L)'
;MKAATGSAISWQSVEAPSFSVTNYNPVMALAQNHIHFLDVPGSSPGEAFIFVIHFAYFQPQPQGYPASSGNAFPVSHGKATSFFLDNSWQEQFAYVPDDGSATYVVNVQTNTTVSLAGPSDKSSGSSYTASTSALVQLTSKNNLFYIPYSQTGSATSNANGVWNSYQCFGLPVWYSDRLNRL
;
A
#
# COMPACT_ATOMS: atom_id res chain seq x y z
N MET A 1 34.45 -3.54 -9.07
CA MET A 1 33.25 -2.73 -8.74
C MET A 1 33.43 -1.36 -9.37
N LYS A 2 32.38 -0.81 -10.00
CA LYS A 2 32.42 0.53 -10.62
C LYS A 2 32.15 1.56 -9.53
N ALA A 3 33.06 2.53 -9.34
CA ALA A 3 32.87 3.57 -8.34
C ALA A 3 31.70 4.49 -8.74
N ALA A 4 30.88 4.90 -7.77
CA ALA A 4 29.87 5.93 -7.99
C ALA A 4 30.56 7.27 -8.25
N THR A 5 30.11 8.01 -9.27
CA THR A 5 30.59 9.36 -9.58
C THR A 5 29.59 10.38 -9.09
N GLY A 6 30.05 11.53 -8.58
CA GLY A 6 29.18 12.62 -8.11
C GLY A 6 28.54 13.45 -9.24
N SER A 7 28.88 13.17 -10.50
CA SER A 7 28.27 13.83 -11.65
C SER A 7 26.81 13.39 -11.82
N ALA A 8 25.91 14.35 -11.93
CA ALA A 8 24.50 14.08 -12.21
C ALA A 8 24.34 13.34 -13.54
N ILE A 9 23.50 12.31 -13.54
CA ILE A 9 23.07 11.62 -14.76
C ILE A 9 21.84 12.36 -15.28
N SER A 10 21.85 12.74 -16.56
CA SER A 10 20.68 13.35 -17.19
C SER A 10 19.55 12.33 -17.28
N TRP A 11 18.39 12.67 -16.73
CA TRP A 11 17.17 11.88 -16.88
C TRP A 11 16.72 11.92 -18.34
N GLN A 12 16.37 10.75 -18.88
CA GLN A 12 15.75 10.63 -20.19
C GLN A 12 14.26 10.37 -19.99
N SER A 13 13.42 11.15 -20.67
CA SER A 13 12.00 10.86 -20.75
C SER A 13 11.81 9.62 -21.60
N VAL A 14 11.15 8.59 -21.06
CA VAL A 14 10.92 7.33 -21.78
C VAL A 14 9.53 7.31 -22.43
N GLU A 15 8.50 7.63 -21.65
CA GLU A 15 7.11 7.62 -22.13
C GLU A 15 6.24 8.57 -21.27
N ALA A 16 5.17 9.10 -21.86
CA ALA A 16 4.09 9.74 -21.11
C ALA A 16 3.03 8.69 -20.71
N PRO A 17 2.34 8.86 -19.57
CA PRO A 17 1.23 7.97 -19.22
C PRO A 17 0.17 7.94 -20.31
N SER A 18 -0.45 6.77 -20.51
CA SER A 18 -1.57 6.57 -21.45
C SER A 18 -2.90 7.17 -20.97
N PHE A 19 -2.90 7.80 -19.78
CA PHE A 19 -4.06 8.38 -19.12
C PHE A 19 -3.86 9.86 -18.80
N SER A 20 -4.95 10.59 -18.57
CA SER A 20 -4.90 11.99 -18.18
C SER A 20 -4.30 12.16 -16.78
N VAL A 21 -3.29 13.02 -16.67
CA VAL A 21 -2.68 13.44 -15.39
C VAL A 21 -3.31 14.72 -14.83
N THR A 22 -4.26 15.32 -15.54
CA THR A 22 -4.90 16.58 -15.12
C THR A 22 -5.73 16.33 -13.87
N ASN A 23 -5.41 17.04 -12.78
CA ASN A 23 -6.02 16.88 -11.45
C ASN A 23 -5.91 15.46 -10.86
N TYR A 24 -5.04 14.61 -11.40
CA TYR A 24 -4.78 13.29 -10.84
C TYR A 24 -3.83 13.41 -9.66
N ASN A 25 -4.26 12.94 -8.48
CA ASN A 25 -3.41 12.80 -7.30
C ASN A 25 -2.98 11.34 -7.18
N PRO A 26 -1.72 10.99 -7.50
CA PRO A 26 -1.35 9.59 -7.69
C PRO A 26 -1.50 8.72 -6.45
N VAL A 27 -2.23 7.61 -6.60
CA VAL A 27 -2.23 6.50 -5.64
C VAL A 27 -1.47 5.34 -6.29
N MET A 28 -0.30 5.03 -5.76
CA MET A 28 0.62 4.08 -6.38
C MET A 28 1.09 2.99 -5.42
N ALA A 29 1.22 1.78 -5.94
CA ALA A 29 1.87 0.68 -5.25
C ALA A 29 2.79 -0.11 -6.19
N LEU A 30 3.83 -0.71 -5.60
CA LEU A 30 4.75 -1.59 -6.30
C LEU A 30 4.32 -3.06 -6.13
N ALA A 31 4.16 -3.79 -7.23
CA ALA A 31 3.92 -5.23 -7.25
C ALA A 31 4.48 -5.85 -8.54
N GLN A 32 5.19 -6.98 -8.46
CA GLN A 32 5.82 -7.69 -9.60
C GLN A 32 6.77 -6.82 -10.45
N ASN A 33 7.59 -5.99 -9.80
CA ASN A 33 8.44 -4.99 -10.49
C ASN A 33 7.66 -4.00 -11.38
N HIS A 34 6.35 -3.84 -11.14
CA HIS A 34 5.51 -2.87 -11.81
C HIS A 34 4.96 -1.86 -10.82
N ILE A 35 4.71 -0.64 -11.30
CA ILE A 35 3.99 0.39 -10.56
C ILE A 35 2.53 0.35 -11.00
N HIS A 36 1.64 0.15 -10.03
CA HIS A 36 0.20 0.12 -10.21
C HIS A 36 -0.36 1.48 -9.82
N PHE A 37 -1.02 2.15 -10.75
CA PHE A 37 -1.66 3.45 -10.58
C PHE A 37 -3.16 3.24 -10.40
N LEU A 38 -3.67 3.58 -9.22
CA LEU A 38 -5.07 3.47 -8.83
C LEU A 38 -5.74 4.84 -8.90
N ASP A 39 -7.08 4.87 -8.92
CA ASP A 39 -7.87 6.11 -8.99
C ASP A 39 -7.51 6.99 -10.19
N VAL A 40 -7.15 6.35 -11.30
CA VAL A 40 -6.83 7.07 -12.54
C VAL A 40 -8.12 7.62 -13.15
N PRO A 41 -8.17 8.91 -13.55
CA PRO A 41 -9.37 9.48 -14.15
C PRO A 41 -9.90 8.67 -15.33
N GLY A 42 -11.15 8.23 -15.23
CA GLY A 42 -11.83 7.43 -16.26
C GLY A 42 -11.67 5.92 -16.13
N SER A 43 -10.98 5.40 -15.10
CA SER A 43 -10.93 3.96 -14.82
C SER A 43 -12.23 3.44 -14.21
N SER A 44 -12.44 2.13 -14.25
CA SER A 44 -13.51 1.43 -13.52
C SER A 44 -13.04 0.97 -12.13
N PRO A 45 -13.94 0.68 -11.18
CA PRO A 45 -13.57 0.07 -9.91
C PRO A 45 -12.81 -1.24 -10.12
N GLY A 46 -11.75 -1.45 -9.34
CA GLY A 46 -10.89 -2.63 -9.44
C GLY A 46 -9.88 -2.60 -10.60
N GLU A 47 -9.74 -1.50 -11.33
CA GLU A 47 -8.74 -1.37 -12.39
C GLU A 47 -7.53 -0.53 -11.95
N ALA A 48 -6.35 -0.93 -12.41
CA ALA A 48 -5.14 -0.10 -12.30
C ALA A 48 -4.43 0.02 -13.65
N PHE A 49 -3.81 1.18 -13.88
CA PHE A 49 -2.85 1.32 -14.97
C PHE A 49 -1.47 0.87 -14.50
N ILE A 50 -0.71 0.22 -15.37
CA ILE A 50 0.54 -0.44 -14.98
C ILE A 50 1.72 0.15 -15.75
N PHE A 51 2.75 0.57 -15.02
CA PHE A 51 4.06 0.86 -15.59
C PHE A 51 5.03 -0.28 -15.30
N VAL A 52 5.55 -0.91 -16.35
CA VAL A 52 6.48 -2.03 -16.28
C VAL A 52 7.91 -1.51 -16.18
N ILE A 53 8.49 -1.54 -14.98
CA ILE A 53 9.78 -0.88 -14.70
C ILE A 53 10.92 -1.48 -15.55
N HIS A 54 10.95 -2.80 -15.71
CA HIS A 54 12.04 -3.48 -16.42
C HIS A 54 12.01 -3.30 -17.95
N PHE A 55 10.91 -2.78 -18.51
CA PHE A 55 10.81 -2.38 -19.92
C PHE A 55 10.63 -0.88 -20.11
N ALA A 56 10.48 -0.13 -19.02
CA ALA A 56 10.20 1.30 -18.99
C ALA A 56 9.02 1.69 -19.91
N TYR A 57 7.87 1.04 -19.70
CA TYR A 57 6.72 1.13 -20.60
C TYR A 57 5.38 1.03 -19.84
N PHE A 58 4.35 1.77 -20.28
CA PHE A 58 2.98 1.64 -19.78
C PHE A 58 2.20 0.54 -20.51
N GLN A 59 1.58 -0.39 -19.78
CA GLN A 59 0.64 -1.34 -20.39
C GLN A 59 -0.47 -0.60 -21.15
N PRO A 60 -0.92 -1.14 -22.30
CA PRO A 60 -1.75 -0.38 -23.23
C PRO A 60 -3.19 -0.28 -22.75
N GLN A 61 -3.59 -1.15 -21.82
CA GLN A 61 -4.92 -1.24 -21.24
C GLN A 61 -4.80 -1.38 -19.72
N PRO A 62 -5.79 -0.89 -18.96
CA PRO A 62 -5.86 -1.13 -17.52
C PRO A 62 -5.93 -2.63 -17.20
N GLN A 63 -5.31 -3.02 -16.09
CA GLN A 63 -5.40 -4.37 -15.55
C GLN A 63 -6.52 -4.42 -14.50
N GLY A 64 -7.43 -5.37 -14.66
CA GLY A 64 -8.50 -5.64 -13.71
C GLY A 64 -8.08 -6.56 -12.57
N TYR A 65 -8.56 -6.24 -11.37
CA TYR A 65 -8.39 -6.98 -10.12
C TYR A 65 -9.75 -7.21 -9.44
N PRO A 66 -10.60 -8.10 -9.98
CA PRO A 66 -11.91 -8.37 -9.42
C PRO A 66 -11.84 -8.86 -7.97
N ALA A 67 -12.78 -8.41 -7.15
CA ALA A 67 -12.99 -8.98 -5.83
C ALA A 67 -13.94 -10.18 -5.89
N SER A 68 -13.63 -11.24 -5.16
CA SER A 68 -14.50 -12.42 -5.05
C SER A 68 -15.86 -12.11 -4.41
N SER A 69 -15.94 -11.06 -3.59
CA SER A 69 -17.17 -10.56 -2.95
C SER A 69 -17.96 -9.55 -3.79
N GLY A 70 -17.49 -9.22 -5.01
CA GLY A 70 -18.09 -8.19 -5.87
C GLY A 70 -17.66 -6.75 -5.56
N ASN A 71 -17.10 -6.48 -4.37
CA ASN A 71 -16.62 -5.15 -3.98
C ASN A 71 -15.12 -5.02 -4.24
N ALA A 72 -14.75 -4.69 -5.49
CA ALA A 72 -13.38 -4.30 -5.81
C ALA A 72 -13.03 -2.93 -5.20
N PHE A 73 -11.76 -2.53 -5.25
CA PHE A 73 -11.37 -1.20 -4.77
C PHE A 73 -12.05 -0.10 -5.60
N PRO A 74 -12.55 0.98 -4.96
CA PRO A 74 -13.24 2.07 -5.65
C PRO A 74 -12.31 2.93 -6.52
N VAL A 75 -12.93 3.70 -7.41
CA VAL A 75 -12.29 4.81 -8.12
C VAL A 75 -12.42 6.06 -7.24
N SER A 76 -11.59 6.09 -6.19
CA SER A 76 -11.49 7.22 -5.29
C SER A 76 -10.07 7.36 -4.76
N HIS A 77 -9.70 8.56 -4.35
CA HIS A 77 -8.39 8.77 -3.76
C HIS A 77 -8.24 8.01 -2.42
N GLY A 78 -7.00 7.65 -2.09
CA GLY A 78 -6.70 6.88 -0.91
C GLY A 78 -5.20 6.82 -0.63
N LYS A 79 -4.78 5.77 0.07
CA LYS A 79 -3.39 5.45 0.34
C LYS A 79 -3.13 4.01 -0.06
N ALA A 80 -1.95 3.74 -0.61
CA ALA A 80 -1.53 2.40 -0.95
C ALA A 80 -0.15 2.09 -0.38
N THR A 81 0.09 0.82 -0.06
CA THR A 81 1.39 0.34 0.39
C THR A 81 1.64 -1.06 -0.13
N SER A 82 2.86 -1.33 -0.57
CA SER A 82 3.29 -2.66 -1.02
C SER A 82 3.61 -3.56 0.16
N PHE A 83 3.27 -4.84 0.04
CA PHE A 83 3.79 -5.86 0.94
C PHE A 83 5.11 -6.40 0.40
N PHE A 84 6.17 -6.26 1.18
CA PHE A 84 7.49 -6.77 0.80
C PHE A 84 7.67 -8.22 1.29
N LEU A 85 8.46 -9.00 0.56
CA LEU A 85 8.88 -10.35 0.93
C LEU A 85 10.40 -10.36 1.17
N ASP A 86 10.87 -11.18 2.11
CA ASP A 86 12.30 -11.21 2.47
C ASP A 86 13.20 -11.69 1.32
N ASN A 87 12.72 -12.65 0.52
CA ASN A 87 13.52 -13.33 -0.51
C ASN A 87 12.78 -13.53 -1.84
N SER A 88 11.80 -12.68 -2.16
CA SER A 88 11.05 -12.76 -3.43
C SER A 88 10.56 -11.38 -3.86
N TRP A 89 10.08 -11.28 -5.10
CA TRP A 89 9.36 -10.09 -5.57
C TRP A 89 8.05 -9.92 -4.80
N GLN A 90 7.70 -8.68 -4.52
CA GLN A 90 6.42 -8.26 -3.95
C GLN A 90 5.26 -8.65 -4.89
N GLU A 91 4.25 -9.35 -4.38
CA GLU A 91 3.11 -9.82 -5.19
C GLU A 91 1.78 -9.15 -4.81
N GLN A 92 1.77 -8.44 -3.68
CA GLN A 92 0.56 -7.90 -3.11
C GLN A 92 0.78 -6.46 -2.65
N PHE A 93 -0.29 -5.68 -2.70
CA PHE A 93 -0.33 -4.36 -2.09
C PHE A 93 -1.69 -4.13 -1.42
N ALA A 94 -1.70 -3.28 -0.39
CA ALA A 94 -2.91 -2.79 0.23
C ALA A 94 -3.28 -1.41 -0.33
N TYR A 95 -4.58 -1.16 -0.46
CA TYR A 95 -5.17 0.14 -0.74
C TYR A 95 -6.27 0.42 0.29
N VAL A 96 -6.27 1.63 0.83
CA VAL A 96 -7.24 2.12 1.81
C VAL A 96 -7.79 3.45 1.29
N PRO A 97 -9.09 3.56 0.97
CA PRO A 97 -9.70 4.83 0.59
C PRO A 97 -9.56 5.87 1.70
N ASP A 98 -9.53 7.15 1.34
CA ASP A 98 -9.36 8.24 2.32
C ASP A 98 -10.47 8.31 3.38
N ASP A 99 -11.66 7.76 3.10
CA ASP A 99 -12.78 7.67 4.04
C ASP A 99 -12.65 6.49 5.04
N GLY A 100 -11.61 5.65 4.88
CA GLY A 100 -11.38 4.46 5.71
C GLY A 100 -12.54 3.46 5.70
N SER A 101 -13.33 3.41 4.62
CA SER A 101 -14.49 2.51 4.49
C SER A 101 -14.09 1.03 4.48
N ALA A 102 -12.96 0.69 3.86
CA ALA A 102 -12.46 -0.67 3.75
C ALA A 102 -10.93 -0.69 3.59
N THR A 103 -10.35 -1.89 3.70
CA THR A 103 -8.96 -2.16 3.31
C THR A 103 -8.99 -3.18 2.18
N TYR A 104 -8.40 -2.87 1.03
CA TYR A 104 -8.36 -3.76 -0.12
C TYR A 104 -6.95 -4.30 -0.28
N VAL A 105 -6.79 -5.62 -0.29
CA VAL A 105 -5.51 -6.27 -0.61
C VAL A 105 -5.59 -6.85 -2.01
N VAL A 106 -4.77 -6.33 -2.90
CA VAL A 106 -4.68 -6.76 -4.30
C VAL A 106 -3.54 -7.73 -4.44
N ASN A 107 -3.81 -8.90 -5.03
CA ASN A 107 -2.81 -9.87 -5.44
C ASN A 107 -2.66 -9.81 -6.96
N VAL A 108 -1.50 -9.35 -7.42
CA VAL A 108 -1.25 -9.15 -8.85
C VAL A 108 -0.86 -10.43 -9.57
N GLN A 109 -0.45 -11.47 -8.82
CA GLN A 109 -0.13 -12.78 -9.39
C GLN A 109 -1.41 -13.54 -9.77
N THR A 110 -2.44 -13.43 -8.93
CA THR A 110 -3.73 -14.09 -9.17
C THR A 110 -4.78 -13.18 -9.81
N ASN A 111 -4.46 -11.90 -10.01
CA ASN A 111 -5.38 -10.86 -10.46
C ASN A 111 -6.68 -10.80 -9.64
N THR A 112 -6.54 -10.76 -8.31
CA THR A 112 -7.69 -10.75 -7.39
C THR A 112 -7.57 -9.67 -6.34
N THR A 113 -8.72 -9.24 -5.83
CA THR A 113 -8.83 -8.35 -4.68
C THR A 113 -9.52 -9.06 -3.52
N VAL A 114 -8.98 -8.89 -2.31
CA VAL A 114 -9.63 -9.26 -1.04
C VAL A 114 -10.01 -7.97 -0.32
N SER A 115 -11.26 -7.87 0.14
CA SER A 115 -11.72 -6.77 0.98
C SER A 115 -11.70 -7.18 2.44
N LEU A 116 -11.06 -6.37 3.28
CA LEU A 116 -10.97 -6.49 4.73
C LEU A 116 -11.64 -5.27 5.38
N ALA A 117 -11.84 -5.32 6.70
CA ALA A 117 -12.38 -4.20 7.46
C ALA A 117 -11.53 -2.93 7.27
N GLY A 118 -12.21 -1.78 7.18
CA GLY A 118 -11.55 -0.49 7.17
C GLY A 118 -10.89 -0.16 8.51
N PRO A 119 -9.93 0.79 8.53
CA PRO A 119 -9.28 1.29 9.73
C PRO A 119 -10.25 1.64 10.86
N SER A 120 -9.91 1.26 12.10
CA SER A 120 -10.67 1.69 13.28
C SER A 120 -10.60 3.20 13.50
N ASP A 121 -9.45 3.80 13.19
CA ASP A 121 -9.26 5.25 13.17
C ASP A 121 -9.31 5.74 11.71
N LYS A 122 -10.31 6.55 11.40
CA LYS A 122 -10.55 7.11 10.04
C LYS A 122 -10.06 8.55 9.91
N SER A 123 -9.20 9.00 10.82
CA SER A 123 -8.66 10.36 10.75
C SER A 123 -7.81 10.55 9.50
N SER A 124 -8.00 11.71 8.88
CA SER A 124 -7.16 12.15 7.77
C SER A 124 -5.70 12.31 8.23
N GLY A 125 -4.78 12.11 7.29
CA GLY A 125 -3.34 12.18 7.55
C GLY A 125 -2.74 10.91 8.16
N SER A 126 -3.51 9.80 8.25
CA SER A 126 -2.94 8.50 8.56
C SER A 126 -1.97 8.04 7.48
N SER A 127 -0.85 7.46 7.90
CA SER A 127 0.14 6.81 7.03
C SER A 127 0.04 5.30 7.15
N TYR A 128 0.28 4.59 6.05
CA TYR A 128 0.21 3.14 6.00
C TYR A 128 1.54 2.55 5.55
N THR A 129 1.90 1.42 6.13
CA THR A 129 3.07 0.63 5.71
C THR A 129 2.76 -0.85 5.90
N ALA A 130 3.46 -1.72 5.19
CA ALA A 130 3.30 -3.14 5.35
C ALA A 130 4.64 -3.86 5.46
N SER A 131 4.67 -4.88 6.32
CA SER A 131 5.77 -5.83 6.47
C SER A 131 5.41 -7.16 5.81
N THR A 132 6.27 -8.17 5.97
CA THR A 132 5.99 -9.55 5.55
C THR A 132 4.80 -10.18 6.29
N SER A 133 4.41 -9.63 7.45
CA SER A 133 3.46 -10.24 8.39
C SER A 133 2.37 -9.30 8.91
N ALA A 134 2.36 -8.03 8.52
CA ALA A 134 1.37 -7.06 8.99
C ALA A 134 1.17 -5.89 8.02
N LEU A 135 -0.06 -5.37 7.99
CA LEU A 135 -0.39 -4.02 7.52
C LEU A 135 -0.52 -3.11 8.73
N VAL A 136 0.12 -1.94 8.70
CA VAL A 136 0.21 -1.01 9.82
C VAL A 136 -0.31 0.35 9.41
N GLN A 137 -1.02 1.00 10.33
CA GLN A 137 -1.47 2.37 10.24
C GLN A 137 -0.82 3.16 11.39
N LEU A 138 -0.24 4.30 11.05
CA LEU A 138 0.16 5.33 12.01
C LEU A 138 -0.73 6.55 11.79
N THR A 139 -1.55 6.89 12.78
CA THR A 139 -2.46 8.03 12.68
C THR A 139 -1.74 9.35 12.92
N SER A 140 -2.36 10.46 12.52
CA SER A 140 -1.86 11.81 12.80
C SER A 140 -1.75 12.15 14.30
N LYS A 141 -2.39 11.35 15.17
CA LYS A 141 -2.29 11.44 16.63
C LYS A 141 -1.23 10.50 17.22
N ASN A 142 -0.38 9.90 16.39
CA ASN A 142 0.62 8.90 16.77
C ASN A 142 0.04 7.64 17.42
N ASN A 143 -1.21 7.30 17.11
CA ASN A 143 -1.75 5.99 17.48
C ASN A 143 -1.35 4.97 16.42
N LEU A 144 -0.93 3.79 16.87
CA LEU A 144 -0.52 2.70 15.98
C LEU A 144 -1.63 1.64 15.94
N PHE A 145 -2.05 1.26 14.75
CA PHE A 145 -2.97 0.15 14.51
C PHE A 145 -2.37 -0.84 13.51
N TYR A 146 -2.77 -2.10 13.58
CA TYR A 146 -2.28 -3.11 12.64
C TYR A 146 -3.29 -4.22 12.35
N ILE A 147 -3.19 -4.81 11.16
CA ILE A 147 -3.79 -6.08 10.78
C ILE A 147 -2.66 -7.10 10.63
N PRO A 148 -2.65 -8.23 11.37
CA PRO A 148 -1.81 -9.38 11.03
C PRO A 148 -2.16 -9.87 9.63
N TYR A 149 -1.18 -9.99 8.75
CA TYR A 149 -1.41 -10.36 7.36
C TYR A 149 -0.29 -11.25 6.85
N SER A 150 -0.63 -12.43 6.33
CA SER A 150 0.35 -13.35 5.74
C SER A 150 0.16 -13.47 4.24
N GLN A 151 1.15 -13.04 3.46
CA GLN A 151 1.12 -13.15 2.00
C GLN A 151 1.16 -14.61 1.50
N THR A 152 1.74 -15.52 2.30
CA THR A 152 1.87 -16.95 1.99
C THR A 152 0.84 -17.82 2.74
N GLY A 153 0.03 -17.21 3.60
CA GLY A 153 -1.01 -17.88 4.36
C GLY A 153 -2.24 -18.23 3.51
N SER A 154 -3.09 -19.11 4.01
CA SER A 154 -4.38 -19.38 3.37
C SER A 154 -5.28 -18.14 3.43
N ALA A 155 -6.24 -18.03 2.51
CA ALA A 155 -7.27 -16.98 2.56
C ALA A 155 -7.93 -16.91 3.95
N THR A 156 -8.10 -18.05 4.63
CA THR A 156 -8.63 -18.16 5.99
C THR A 156 -7.77 -17.47 7.05
N SER A 157 -6.45 -17.46 6.92
CA SER A 157 -5.54 -16.78 7.85
C SER A 157 -5.69 -15.26 7.80
N ASN A 158 -6.12 -14.71 6.67
CA ASN A 158 -6.32 -13.28 6.46
C ASN A 158 -7.81 -12.86 6.46
N ALA A 159 -8.74 -13.81 6.31
CA ALA A 159 -10.17 -13.56 6.06
C ALA A 159 -10.90 -12.77 7.15
N ASN A 160 -10.33 -12.67 8.36
CA ASN A 160 -10.89 -11.91 9.48
C ASN A 160 -9.90 -10.84 9.99
N GLY A 161 -9.03 -10.35 9.12
CA GLY A 161 -8.12 -9.26 9.45
C GLY A 161 -8.90 -8.04 9.94
N VAL A 162 -8.82 -7.78 11.24
CA VAL A 162 -9.36 -6.57 11.88
C VAL A 162 -8.20 -5.69 12.33
N TRP A 163 -8.44 -4.38 12.32
CA TRP A 163 -7.49 -3.42 12.85
C TRP A 163 -7.43 -3.52 14.36
N ASN A 164 -6.24 -3.85 14.88
CA ASN A 164 -5.94 -3.92 16.30
C ASN A 164 -5.18 -2.68 16.73
N SER A 165 -5.58 -2.04 17.83
CA SER A 165 -4.78 -0.97 18.42
C SER A 165 -3.55 -1.55 19.11
N TYR A 166 -2.38 -1.03 18.80
CA TYR A 166 -1.19 -1.30 19.57
C TYR A 166 -1.07 -0.26 20.69
N GLN A 167 -1.10 -0.72 21.94
CA GLN A 167 -0.71 0.13 23.06
C GLN A 167 0.75 -0.15 23.38
N CYS A 168 1.60 0.85 23.17
CA CYS A 168 2.95 0.81 23.73
C CYS A 168 2.78 0.79 25.24
N PHE A 169 3.05 -0.35 25.89
CA PHE A 169 3.18 -0.39 27.33
C PHE A 169 4.27 0.61 27.69
N GLY A 170 3.91 1.63 28.47
CA GLY A 170 4.80 2.72 28.84
C GLY A 170 6.15 2.20 29.29
N LEU A 171 7.20 2.98 29.01
CA LEU A 171 8.53 2.71 29.53
C LEU A 171 8.40 2.27 30.99
N PRO A 172 9.08 1.17 31.40
CA PRO A 172 8.95 0.67 32.76
C PRO A 172 9.18 1.82 33.74
N VAL A 173 8.32 1.91 34.75
CA VAL A 173 8.23 3.01 35.75
C VAL A 173 9.61 3.43 36.31
N TRP A 174 10.59 2.52 36.31
CA TRP A 174 11.99 2.76 36.65
C TRP A 174 12.74 3.80 35.79
N TYR A 175 12.21 4.22 34.64
CA TYR A 175 12.82 5.27 33.80
C TYR A 175 12.39 6.69 34.21
N SER A 176 11.23 6.84 34.86
CA SER A 176 10.71 8.13 35.35
C SER A 176 11.52 8.66 36.55
N ASP A 177 12.06 7.77 37.40
CA ASP A 177 12.74 8.16 38.63
C ASP A 177 14.17 8.70 38.43
N ARG A 178 14.75 8.58 37.22
CA ARG A 178 16.10 9.10 36.94
C ARG A 178 16.12 10.51 36.37
N LEU A 179 15.00 11.04 35.89
CA LEU A 179 14.93 12.41 35.35
C LEU A 179 14.62 13.47 36.42
N ASN A 180 14.21 13.07 37.63
CA ASN A 180 13.98 13.97 38.76
C ASN A 180 15.15 13.99 39.78
N ARG A 181 16.35 13.53 39.40
CA ARG A 181 17.57 13.62 40.21
C ARG A 181 18.74 14.29 39.48
N LEU A 182 18.45 15.38 38.78
CA LEU A 182 19.45 16.37 38.33
C LEU A 182 18.96 17.77 38.68
#